data_AF-A0A7C8M4A3-F1
#
_entry.id   AF-A0A7C8M4A3-F1
#
_cell.length_a   1.000
_cell.length_b   1.000
_cell.length_c   1.000
_cell.angle_alpha   90.00
_cell.angle_beta   90.00
_cell.angle_gamma   90.00
#
_symmetry.space_group_name_H-M   'P 1'
#
loop_
_entity.id
_entity.type
_entity.pdbx_description
1 polymer ?
#
loop_
_entity_poly.entity_id
_entity_poly.type
_entity_poly.pdbx_seq_one_letter_code
_entity_poly.pdbx_strand_id
1 'polypeptide(L)'
;MSPLELDPLKMSPPDIFVSPPSPTTSAPPSPALPPTSASATDLIVEESHASTSSNCITSPILQVPNHDPITTTLTPLELSILLPTLHIYILPHHPSIALLPASTTSHTGLLTALRWRETELHDPTSEIPITVPGLIQMYQSLAFLGLPPSSRELLALNAQITAEMRTGLCLAEYKAIWALRALPFTERFIGLLLRGLVDVHRRLSRAANREGLTEALRWDEGLREEVEEWVAVLRWVEGEDGLEEKVNDMLVMIEREEKWAGRLGRGKSAVEGRKSALETVYE
;
A
#
# COMPACT_ATOMS: atom_id res chain seq x y z
N MET A 1 -32.60 -6.32 -52.40
CA MET A 1 -33.52 -7.33 -51.82
C MET A 1 -32.83 -8.69 -51.89
N SER A 2 -32.35 -9.13 -50.73
CA SER A 2 -32.27 -10.52 -50.22
C SER A 2 -31.60 -10.41 -48.84
N PRO A 3 -32.24 -10.85 -47.75
CA PRO A 3 -31.73 -10.71 -46.40
C PRO A 3 -30.80 -11.88 -46.04
N LEU A 4 -29.74 -11.60 -45.29
CA LEU A 4 -28.93 -12.62 -44.64
C LEU A 4 -29.59 -12.98 -43.31
N GLU A 5 -30.11 -14.21 -43.22
CA GLU A 5 -30.60 -14.83 -42.00
C GLU A 5 -29.44 -15.10 -41.03
N LEU A 6 -29.65 -14.71 -39.77
CA LEU A 6 -28.79 -15.01 -38.63
C LEU A 6 -29.32 -16.26 -37.93
N ASP A 7 -28.48 -17.28 -37.80
CA ASP A 7 -28.74 -18.47 -36.98
C ASP A 7 -28.60 -18.13 -35.48
N PRO A 8 -29.56 -18.53 -34.62
CA PRO A 8 -29.45 -18.33 -33.18
C PRO A 8 -28.62 -19.46 -32.53
N LEU A 9 -27.51 -19.07 -31.90
CA LEU A 9 -26.70 -19.94 -31.04
C LEU A 9 -27.49 -20.38 -29.79
N LYS A 10 -27.65 -21.70 -29.66
CA LYS A 10 -28.13 -22.40 -28.45
C LYS A 10 -27.19 -22.12 -27.27
N MET A 11 -27.65 -21.38 -26.27
CA MET A 11 -27.03 -21.36 -24.94
C MET A 11 -27.59 -22.51 -24.10
N SER A 12 -26.70 -23.36 -23.59
CA SER A 12 -27.01 -24.34 -22.55
C SER A 12 -26.81 -23.70 -21.17
N PRO A 13 -27.63 -24.03 -20.15
CA PRO A 13 -27.49 -23.46 -18.81
C PRO A 13 -26.30 -24.09 -18.05
N PRO A 14 -25.63 -23.34 -17.16
CA PRO A 14 -24.54 -23.87 -16.34
C PRO A 14 -25.05 -24.66 -15.13
N ASP A 15 -24.30 -25.71 -14.80
CA ASP A 15 -24.49 -26.61 -13.66
C ASP A 15 -24.31 -25.88 -12.31
N ILE A 16 -25.27 -26.10 -11.41
CA ILE A 16 -25.26 -25.59 -10.03
C ILE A 16 -24.43 -26.57 -9.17
N PHE A 17 -23.27 -26.11 -8.72
CA PHE A 17 -22.43 -26.84 -7.76
C PHE A 17 -22.90 -26.53 -6.32
N VAL A 18 -23.42 -27.54 -5.62
CA VAL A 18 -23.81 -27.46 -4.20
C VAL A 18 -22.65 -27.95 -3.34
N SER A 19 -22.10 -27.08 -2.50
CA SER A 19 -21.07 -27.43 -1.51
C SER A 19 -21.69 -28.08 -0.26
N PRO A 20 -21.07 -29.11 0.33
CA PRO A 20 -21.53 -29.74 1.57
C PRO A 20 -21.12 -28.93 2.81
N PRO A 21 -21.85 -29.05 3.94
CA PRO A 21 -21.56 -28.34 5.18
C PRO A 21 -20.41 -28.96 6.00
N SER A 22 -19.63 -28.08 6.63
CA SER A 22 -18.48 -28.41 7.50
C SER A 22 -18.90 -29.01 8.85
N PRO A 23 -18.08 -29.91 9.44
CA PRO A 23 -18.39 -30.57 10.71
C PRO A 23 -18.11 -29.71 11.94
N THR A 24 -18.94 -29.92 12.96
CA THR A 24 -18.97 -29.26 14.26
C THR A 24 -17.91 -29.85 15.20
N THR A 25 -16.97 -29.02 15.68
CA THR A 25 -15.95 -29.44 16.65
C THR A 25 -16.44 -29.22 18.08
N SER A 26 -16.66 -30.33 18.79
CA SER A 26 -16.95 -30.37 20.23
C SER A 26 -15.69 -30.10 21.06
N ALA A 27 -15.77 -29.20 22.05
CA ALA A 27 -14.72 -28.92 23.02
C ALA A 27 -14.59 -30.03 24.08
N PRO A 28 -13.37 -30.35 24.58
CA PRO A 28 -13.18 -31.27 25.70
C PRO A 28 -13.21 -30.55 27.08
N PRO A 29 -13.52 -31.27 28.18
CA PRO A 29 -13.68 -30.70 29.51
C PRO A 29 -12.35 -30.54 30.28
N SER A 30 -12.26 -29.49 31.09
CA SER A 30 -11.17 -29.23 32.05
C SER A 30 -11.16 -30.25 33.21
N PRO A 31 -9.99 -30.72 33.65
CA PRO A 31 -9.88 -31.42 34.93
C PRO A 31 -9.45 -30.47 36.07
N ALA A 32 -9.96 -30.80 37.25
CA ALA A 32 -9.85 -30.10 38.51
C ALA A 32 -8.45 -30.19 39.15
N LEU A 33 -8.07 -29.13 39.88
CA LEU A 33 -7.02 -29.10 40.91
C LEU A 33 -7.49 -29.86 42.17
N PRO A 34 -6.56 -30.44 42.95
CA PRO A 34 -6.41 -30.00 44.35
C PRO A 34 -4.92 -30.07 44.83
N PRO A 35 -4.60 -29.99 46.14
CA PRO A 35 -4.22 -28.77 46.83
C PRO A 35 -2.79 -28.78 47.42
N THR A 36 -2.40 -27.63 47.96
CA THR A 36 -1.16 -27.31 48.68
C THR A 36 -0.97 -28.08 50.01
N SER A 37 0.27 -28.50 50.29
CA SER A 37 0.85 -28.47 51.66
C SER A 37 2.38 -28.56 51.62
N ALA A 38 3.01 -27.83 52.54
CA ALA A 38 4.43 -27.50 52.57
C ALA A 38 5.34 -28.50 53.32
N SER A 39 6.63 -28.43 52.96
CA SER A 39 7.84 -28.60 53.77
C SER A 39 8.26 -30.00 54.25
N ALA A 40 9.35 -30.52 53.68
CA ALA A 40 10.52 -30.97 54.42
C ALA A 40 11.72 -31.12 53.46
N THR A 41 12.84 -30.52 53.86
CA THR A 41 14.19 -30.65 53.30
C THR A 41 14.66 -32.11 53.23
N ASP A 42 15.02 -32.57 52.04
CA ASP A 42 16.01 -33.62 51.85
C ASP A 42 16.97 -33.21 50.73
N LEU A 43 18.26 -33.25 51.07
CA LEU A 43 19.39 -32.98 50.20
C LEU A 43 19.50 -34.11 49.16
N ILE A 44 19.04 -33.84 47.94
CA ILE A 44 19.42 -34.60 46.76
C ILE A 44 20.19 -33.64 45.85
N VAL A 45 21.45 -33.97 45.60
CA VAL A 45 22.24 -33.38 44.52
C VAL A 45 21.64 -33.91 43.22
N GLU A 46 20.61 -33.22 42.72
CA GLU A 46 20.15 -33.37 41.35
C GLU A 46 20.94 -32.39 40.49
N GLU A 47 21.53 -32.90 39.42
CA GLU A 47 22.04 -32.11 38.32
C GLU A 47 20.94 -31.15 37.87
N SER A 48 21.11 -29.87 38.20
CA SER A 48 20.18 -28.83 37.79
C SER A 48 20.24 -28.69 36.29
N HIS A 49 19.37 -29.41 35.59
CA HIS A 49 18.95 -29.05 34.25
C HIS A 49 18.54 -27.58 34.29
N ALA A 50 19.26 -26.76 33.51
CA ALA A 50 18.97 -25.35 33.33
C ALA A 50 17.48 -25.19 33.00
N SER A 51 16.70 -24.70 33.97
CA SER A 51 15.37 -24.21 33.73
C SER A 51 15.52 -22.93 32.91
N THR A 52 15.45 -23.05 31.59
CA THR A 52 15.40 -21.90 30.69
C THR A 52 14.09 -21.17 30.91
N SER A 53 14.09 -20.16 31.78
CA SER A 53 13.05 -19.13 31.76
C SER A 53 13.03 -18.55 30.35
N SER A 54 11.88 -18.60 29.67
CA SER A 54 11.66 -18.13 28.29
C SER A 54 11.83 -16.62 28.08
N ASN A 55 12.36 -15.89 29.07
CA ASN A 55 12.71 -14.48 28.95
C ASN A 55 14.20 -14.37 28.63
N CYS A 56 14.52 -14.43 27.33
CA CYS A 56 15.82 -14.00 26.85
C CYS A 56 15.92 -12.49 27.05
N ILE A 57 16.63 -12.03 28.08
CA ILE A 57 16.87 -10.60 28.30
C ILE A 57 18.04 -10.21 27.39
N THR A 58 17.75 -9.45 26.34
CA THR A 58 18.77 -8.83 25.48
C THR A 58 19.55 -7.79 26.29
N SER A 59 20.75 -8.13 26.74
CA SER A 59 21.65 -7.21 27.44
C SER A 59 22.50 -6.43 26.44
N PRO A 60 22.49 -5.08 26.45
CA PRO A 60 23.36 -4.30 25.60
C PRO A 60 24.83 -4.47 25.99
N ILE A 61 25.71 -4.47 24.98
CA ILE A 61 27.16 -4.49 25.14
C ILE A 61 27.68 -3.11 24.75
N LEU A 62 28.34 -2.43 25.69
CA LEU A 62 28.98 -1.14 25.46
C LEU A 62 30.41 -1.38 24.98
N GLN A 63 30.72 -0.91 23.76
CA GLN A 63 32.07 -0.91 23.23
C GLN A 63 32.68 0.48 23.38
N VAL A 64 33.77 0.57 24.14
CA VAL A 64 34.56 1.79 24.28
C VAL A 64 35.92 1.54 23.61
N PRO A 65 36.44 2.44 22.75
CA PRO A 65 37.71 2.24 22.07
C PRO A 65 38.85 1.95 23.07
N ASN A 66 39.65 0.92 22.80
CA ASN A 66 40.77 0.47 23.64
C ASN A 66 40.39 -0.09 25.03
N HIS A 67 39.12 -0.42 25.25
CA HIS A 67 38.66 -1.10 26.46
C HIS A 67 37.95 -2.42 26.12
N ASP A 68 37.96 -3.34 27.07
CA ASP A 68 37.18 -4.57 26.95
C ASP A 68 35.68 -4.26 26.92
N PRO A 69 34.87 -5.06 26.20
CA PRO A 69 33.43 -4.84 26.11
C PRO A 69 32.76 -4.88 27.49
N ILE A 70 31.95 -3.87 27.81
CA ILE A 70 31.24 -3.76 29.08
C ILE A 70 29.80 -4.23 28.89
N THR A 71 29.42 -5.33 29.53
CA THR A 71 28.02 -5.78 29.59
C THR A 71 27.25 -4.99 30.64
N THR A 72 26.05 -4.55 30.31
CA THR A 72 25.19 -3.81 31.25
C THR A 72 23.77 -4.36 31.26
N THR A 73 23.09 -4.19 32.41
CA THR A 73 21.67 -4.51 32.58
C THR A 73 20.77 -3.31 32.30
N LEU A 74 21.34 -2.14 32.05
CA LEU A 74 20.59 -0.93 31.71
C LEU A 74 19.92 -1.07 30.35
N THR A 75 18.70 -0.56 30.25
CA THR A 75 17.96 -0.54 28.98
C THR A 75 18.58 0.48 28.01
N PRO A 76 18.37 0.31 26.68
CA PRO A 76 18.82 1.30 25.70
C PRO A 76 18.35 2.73 26.00
N LEU A 77 17.15 2.88 26.56
CA LEU A 77 16.61 4.18 26.96
C LEU A 77 17.41 4.81 28.11
N GLU A 78 17.67 4.06 29.18
CA GLU A 78 18.48 4.54 30.31
C GLU A 78 19.93 4.87 29.90
N LEU A 79 20.49 4.08 28.98
CA LEU A 79 21.82 4.33 28.42
C LEU A 79 21.87 5.61 27.59
N SER A 80 20.83 5.91 26.81
CA SER A 80 20.75 7.15 26.03
C SER A 80 20.67 8.41 26.90
N ILE A 81 20.11 8.30 28.11
CA ILE A 81 20.05 9.39 29.09
C ILE A 81 21.42 9.64 29.72
N LEU A 82 22.12 8.56 30.10
CA LEU A 82 23.43 8.65 30.76
C LEU A 82 24.56 8.99 29.79
N LEU A 83 24.46 8.51 28.55
CA LEU A 83 25.46 8.64 27.50
C LEU A 83 24.77 9.16 26.22
N PRO A 84 24.48 10.46 26.13
CA PRO A 84 23.72 11.03 25.01
C PRO A 84 24.43 10.92 23.65
N THR A 85 25.73 10.67 23.64
CA THR A 85 26.52 10.40 22.43
C THR A 85 26.72 8.91 22.13
N LEU A 86 26.03 8.02 22.86
CA LEU A 86 26.12 6.58 22.66
C LEU A 86 25.41 6.18 21.36
N HIS A 87 26.17 5.62 20.42
CA HIS A 87 25.62 4.98 19.23
C HIS A 87 25.18 3.55 19.58
N ILE A 88 23.88 3.28 19.50
CA ILE A 88 23.31 1.97 19.86
C ILE A 88 23.12 1.15 18.58
N TYR A 89 23.82 0.01 18.50
CA TYR A 89 23.68 -0.97 17.43
C TYR A 89 22.99 -2.23 17.97
N ILE A 90 21.84 -2.58 17.41
CA ILE A 90 21.11 -3.81 17.75
C ILE A 90 21.56 -4.89 16.77
N LEU A 91 22.35 -5.86 17.27
CA LEU A 91 22.71 -7.05 16.52
C LEU A 91 21.52 -8.03 16.52
N PRO A 92 21.01 -8.48 15.36
CA PRO A 92 19.97 -9.49 15.34
C PRO A 92 20.50 -10.81 15.92
N HIS A 93 19.66 -11.55 16.65
CA HIS A 93 20.00 -12.85 17.24
C HIS A 93 20.38 -13.92 16.20
N HIS A 94 20.11 -13.69 14.92
CA HIS A 94 20.49 -14.57 13.81
C HIS A 94 20.97 -13.74 12.62
N PRO A 95 22.12 -14.05 11.99
CA PRO A 95 22.62 -13.31 10.81
C PRO A 95 21.71 -13.44 9.58
N SER A 96 20.75 -14.38 9.60
CA SER A 96 19.76 -14.62 8.54
C SER A 96 18.40 -13.98 8.80
N ILE A 97 18.19 -13.35 9.96
CA ILE A 97 16.96 -12.61 10.25
C ILE A 97 17.32 -11.13 10.15
N ALA A 98 17.12 -10.56 8.97
CA ALA A 98 17.04 -9.12 8.85
C ALA A 98 15.82 -8.67 9.67
N LEU A 99 16.06 -8.14 10.87
CA LEU A 99 15.04 -7.41 11.61
C LEU A 99 14.75 -6.13 10.83
N LEU A 100 13.83 -6.23 9.88
CA LEU A 100 13.30 -5.07 9.17
C LEU A 100 12.61 -4.20 10.24
N PRO A 101 12.92 -2.90 10.32
CA PRO A 101 12.28 -2.04 11.28
C PRO A 101 10.75 -2.15 11.11
N ALA A 102 10.02 -2.25 12.22
CA ALA A 102 8.57 -2.42 12.16
C ALA A 102 7.94 -1.34 11.26
N SER A 103 6.91 -1.70 10.49
CA SER A 103 6.19 -0.82 9.56
C SER A 103 7.00 -0.22 8.40
N THR A 104 8.23 -0.67 8.15
CA THR A 104 9.03 -0.15 7.03
C THR A 104 8.87 -0.91 5.72
N THR A 105 8.30 -2.12 5.76
CA THR A 105 8.05 -2.93 4.57
C THR A 105 6.79 -3.77 4.77
N SER A 106 6.04 -3.95 3.69
CA SER A 106 4.90 -4.86 3.67
C SER A 106 5.37 -6.31 3.45
N HIS A 107 4.91 -7.23 4.31
CA HIS A 107 5.15 -8.68 4.12
C HIS A 107 4.62 -9.17 2.77
N THR A 108 3.42 -8.73 2.37
CA THR A 108 2.83 -9.10 1.07
C THR A 108 3.64 -8.54 -0.09
N GLY A 109 4.14 -7.30 0.04
CA GLY A 109 5.01 -6.69 -0.95
C GLY A 109 6.33 -7.45 -1.13
N LEU A 110 6.98 -7.82 -0.02
CA LEU A 110 8.23 -8.56 -0.03
C LEU A 110 8.06 -9.95 -0.64
N LEU A 111 7.05 -10.70 -0.20
CA LEU A 111 6.75 -12.02 -0.73
C LEU A 111 6.50 -11.98 -2.23
N THR A 112 5.78 -10.96 -2.70
CA THR A 112 5.46 -10.82 -4.13
C THR A 112 6.68 -10.40 -4.94
N ALA A 113 7.53 -9.52 -4.41
CA ALA A 113 8.80 -9.17 -5.02
C ALA A 113 9.73 -10.39 -5.18
N LEU A 114 9.81 -11.25 -4.16
CA LEU A 114 10.57 -12.49 -4.19
C LEU A 114 10.01 -13.46 -5.24
N ARG A 115 8.70 -13.72 -5.22
CA ARG A 115 8.04 -14.56 -6.22
C ARG A 115 8.25 -14.05 -7.63
N TRP A 116 8.18 -12.73 -7.83
CA TRP A 116 8.44 -12.11 -9.13
C TRP A 116 9.86 -12.38 -9.62
N ARG A 117 10.87 -12.20 -8.75
CA ARG A 117 12.26 -12.52 -9.08
C ARG A 117 12.50 -14.01 -9.33
N GLU A 118 11.88 -14.88 -8.53
CA GLU A 118 11.95 -16.33 -8.75
C GLU A 118 11.30 -16.73 -10.08
N THR A 119 10.16 -16.14 -10.41
CA THR A 119 9.45 -16.41 -11.67
C THR A 119 10.25 -15.91 -12.87
N GLU A 120 10.84 -14.72 -12.80
CA GLU A 120 11.72 -14.17 -13.85
C GLU A 120 12.89 -15.11 -14.20
N LEU A 121 13.39 -15.87 -13.21
CA LEU A 121 14.49 -16.84 -13.39
C LEU A 121 14.03 -18.18 -13.99
N HIS A 122 12.82 -18.64 -13.68
CA HIS A 122 12.35 -19.99 -14.04
C HIS A 122 11.41 -19.99 -15.26
N ASP A 123 10.54 -18.98 -15.38
CA ASP A 123 9.60 -18.81 -16.48
C ASP A 123 9.35 -17.31 -16.74
N PRO A 124 10.13 -16.68 -17.65
CA PRO A 124 10.02 -15.25 -17.93
C PRO A 124 8.72 -14.88 -18.66
N THR A 125 7.91 -15.85 -19.09
CA THR A 125 6.61 -15.61 -19.73
C THR A 125 5.43 -15.71 -18.78
N SER A 126 5.63 -16.17 -17.55
CA SER A 126 4.57 -16.30 -16.56
C SER A 126 4.13 -14.95 -16.01
N GLU A 127 2.88 -14.59 -16.24
CA GLU A 127 2.24 -13.43 -15.63
C GLU A 127 1.83 -13.73 -14.19
N ILE A 128 2.23 -12.88 -13.25
CA ILE A 128 1.79 -12.98 -11.85
C ILE A 128 0.54 -12.11 -11.68
N PRO A 129 -0.63 -12.70 -11.37
CA PRO A 129 -1.83 -11.92 -11.12
C PRO A 129 -1.62 -11.07 -9.86
N ILE A 130 -1.55 -9.75 -10.04
CA ILE A 130 -1.28 -8.81 -8.95
C ILE A 130 -2.16 -7.59 -9.09
N THR A 131 -2.74 -7.15 -7.97
CA THR A 131 -3.58 -5.94 -7.91
C THR A 131 -2.72 -4.68 -7.84
N VAL A 132 -3.32 -3.52 -8.11
CA VAL A 132 -2.62 -2.21 -8.02
C VAL A 132 -2.00 -1.97 -6.63
N PRO A 133 -2.70 -2.20 -5.49
CA PRO A 133 -2.07 -2.11 -4.18
C PRO A 133 -0.89 -3.07 -4.02
N GLY A 134 -0.97 -4.28 -4.59
CA GLY A 134 0.11 -5.25 -4.59
C GLY A 134 1.34 -4.76 -5.35
N LEU A 135 1.15 -4.15 -6.53
CA LEU A 135 2.24 -3.53 -7.30
C LEU A 135 2.93 -2.42 -6.50
N ILE A 136 2.17 -1.56 -5.81
CA ILE A 136 2.72 -0.49 -4.98
C ILE A 136 3.54 -1.07 -3.82
N GLN A 137 3.03 -2.11 -3.15
CA GLN A 137 3.75 -2.80 -2.08
C GLN A 137 5.04 -3.48 -2.59
N MET A 138 5.01 -4.04 -3.80
CA MET A 138 6.17 -4.63 -4.45
C MET A 138 7.22 -3.58 -4.79
N TYR A 139 6.81 -2.46 -5.40
CA TYR A 139 7.66 -1.29 -5.66
C TYR A 139 8.32 -0.81 -4.37
N GLN A 140 7.51 -0.63 -3.32
CA GLN A 140 7.96 -0.16 -2.01
C GLN A 140 9.01 -1.10 -1.41
N SER A 141 8.77 -2.41 -1.47
CA SER A 141 9.68 -3.41 -0.91
C SER A 141 11.01 -3.44 -1.67
N LEU A 142 10.98 -3.36 -3.00
CA LEU A 142 12.19 -3.30 -3.82
C LEU A 142 13.00 -2.02 -3.57
N ALA A 143 12.33 -0.87 -3.48
CA ALA A 143 12.98 0.40 -3.14
C ALA A 143 13.59 0.35 -1.74
N PHE A 144 12.89 -0.23 -0.77
CA PHE A 144 13.39 -0.41 0.60
C PHE A 144 14.64 -1.31 0.66
N LEU A 145 14.69 -2.36 -0.17
CA LEU A 145 15.87 -3.25 -0.28
C LEU A 145 17.05 -2.60 -1.04
N GLY A 146 16.94 -1.32 -1.42
CA GLY A 146 18.04 -0.55 -1.98
C GLY A 146 18.09 -0.53 -3.51
N LEU A 147 17.03 -0.94 -4.21
CA LEU A 147 16.97 -0.70 -5.66
C LEU A 147 16.88 0.81 -5.92
N PRO A 148 17.77 1.38 -6.76
CA PRO A 148 17.73 2.80 -7.04
C PRO A 148 16.47 3.15 -7.86
N PRO A 149 15.89 4.34 -7.68
CA PRO A 149 14.67 4.75 -8.40
C PRO A 149 14.85 4.83 -9.92
N SER A 150 16.09 4.92 -10.39
CA SER A 150 16.46 4.86 -11.81
C SER A 150 16.63 3.43 -12.36
N SER A 151 16.49 2.41 -11.53
CA SER A 151 16.53 1.01 -11.97
C SER A 151 15.41 0.73 -12.98
N ARG A 152 15.71 -0.11 -13.97
CA ARG A 152 14.75 -0.48 -15.02
C ARG A 152 13.48 -1.09 -14.42
N GLU A 153 13.64 -1.89 -13.38
CA GLU A 153 12.57 -2.59 -12.67
C GLU A 153 11.62 -1.62 -11.97
N LEU A 154 12.15 -0.70 -11.15
CA LEU A 154 11.31 0.29 -10.48
C LEU A 154 10.66 1.26 -11.47
N LEU A 155 11.34 1.62 -12.55
CA LEU A 155 10.75 2.45 -13.61
C LEU A 155 9.58 1.74 -14.31
N ALA A 156 9.74 0.45 -14.64
CA ALA A 156 8.69 -0.36 -15.24
C ALA A 156 7.48 -0.50 -14.30
N LEU A 157 7.71 -0.82 -13.03
CA LEU A 157 6.64 -0.91 -12.04
C LEU A 157 5.92 0.41 -11.84
N ASN A 158 6.66 1.51 -11.73
CA ASN A 158 6.06 2.83 -11.60
C ASN A 158 5.22 3.20 -12.84
N ALA A 159 5.68 2.86 -14.05
CA ALA A 159 4.92 3.07 -15.27
C ALA A 159 3.63 2.24 -15.28
N GLN A 160 3.70 0.97 -14.90
CA GLN A 160 2.54 0.07 -14.81
C GLN A 160 1.54 0.56 -13.76
N ILE A 161 1.98 0.87 -12.53
CA ILE A 161 1.13 1.41 -11.47
C ILE A 161 0.43 2.69 -11.94
N THR A 162 1.17 3.59 -12.59
CA THR A 162 0.61 4.85 -13.11
C THR A 162 -0.42 4.60 -14.22
N ALA A 163 -0.20 3.60 -15.08
CA ALA A 163 -1.13 3.23 -16.13
C ALA A 163 -2.43 2.66 -15.54
N GLU A 164 -2.32 1.70 -14.61
CA GLU A 164 -3.46 1.09 -13.94
C GLU A 164 -4.30 2.13 -13.18
N MET A 165 -3.66 2.99 -12.38
CA MET A 165 -4.37 4.04 -11.63
C MET A 165 -5.10 5.05 -12.53
N ARG A 166 -4.72 5.20 -13.81
CA ARG A 166 -5.41 6.07 -14.78
C ARG A 166 -6.66 5.43 -15.37
N THR A 167 -6.77 4.11 -15.37
CA THR A 167 -7.96 3.42 -15.88
C THR A 167 -9.17 3.61 -14.98
N GLY A 168 -8.93 3.90 -13.71
CA GLY A 168 -9.95 4.02 -12.66
C GLY A 168 -9.64 3.03 -11.55
N LEU A 169 -10.08 3.35 -10.33
CA LEU A 169 -9.91 2.49 -9.17
C LEU A 169 -11.29 2.26 -8.55
N CYS A 170 -11.53 1.04 -8.08
CA CYS A 170 -12.71 0.79 -7.27
C CYS A 170 -12.51 1.28 -5.83
N LEU A 171 -13.60 1.42 -5.07
CA LEU A 171 -13.55 1.89 -3.67
C LEU A 171 -12.61 1.04 -2.79
N ALA A 172 -12.58 -0.28 -3.00
CA ALA A 172 -11.71 -1.17 -2.25
C ALA A 172 -10.22 -0.88 -2.50
N GLU A 173 -9.87 -0.54 -3.75
CA GLU A 173 -8.51 -0.17 -4.12
C GLU A 173 -8.13 1.20 -3.57
N TYR A 174 -9.04 2.18 -3.61
CA TYR A 174 -8.79 3.48 -2.97
C TYR A 174 -8.42 3.33 -1.49
N LYS A 175 -9.21 2.54 -0.75
CA LYS A 175 -8.95 2.23 0.67
C LYS A 175 -7.63 1.50 0.87
N ALA A 176 -7.38 0.48 0.05
CA ALA A 176 -6.16 -0.32 0.15
C ALA A 176 -4.90 0.51 -0.11
N ILE A 177 -4.90 1.36 -1.14
CA ILE A 177 -3.77 2.25 -1.45
C ILE A 177 -3.59 3.30 -0.35
N TRP A 178 -4.69 3.86 0.18
CA TRP A 178 -4.63 4.82 1.29
C TRP A 178 -4.02 4.22 2.56
N ALA A 179 -4.27 2.94 2.83
CA ALA A 179 -3.64 2.23 3.95
C ALA A 179 -2.11 2.11 3.80
N LEU A 180 -1.57 2.18 2.57
CA LEU A 180 -0.14 2.13 2.32
C LEU A 180 0.60 3.43 2.65
N ARG A 181 -0.11 4.53 2.98
CA ARG A 181 0.47 5.86 3.25
C ARG A 181 1.52 5.89 4.37
N ALA A 182 1.48 4.91 5.26
CA ALA A 182 2.44 4.79 6.36
C ALA A 182 3.77 4.18 5.91
N LEU A 183 3.80 3.53 4.75
CA LEU A 183 5.00 2.90 4.20
C LEU A 183 5.87 3.93 3.48
N PRO A 184 7.21 3.88 3.63
CA PRO A 184 8.11 4.79 2.94
C PRO A 184 8.08 4.54 1.43
N PHE A 185 8.46 5.54 0.62
CA PHE A 185 8.55 5.44 -0.84
C PHE A 185 7.21 5.27 -1.57
N THR A 186 6.09 5.43 -0.86
CA THR A 186 4.75 5.39 -1.45
C THR A 186 4.18 6.77 -1.78
N GLU A 187 4.88 7.85 -1.39
CA GLU A 187 4.38 9.23 -1.38
C GLU A 187 3.89 9.67 -2.76
N ARG A 188 4.61 9.27 -3.81
CA ARG A 188 4.23 9.52 -5.21
C ARG A 188 2.87 8.91 -5.56
N PHE A 189 2.63 7.67 -5.15
CA PHE A 189 1.38 6.97 -5.45
C PHE A 189 0.22 7.50 -4.60
N ILE A 190 0.49 7.91 -3.35
CA ILE A 190 -0.48 8.65 -2.55
C ILE A 190 -0.83 9.98 -3.21
N GLY A 191 0.15 10.69 -3.78
CA GLY A 191 -0.11 11.89 -4.58
C GLY A 191 -1.00 11.62 -5.80
N LEU A 192 -0.78 10.52 -6.52
CA LEU A 192 -1.64 10.09 -7.64
C LEU A 192 -3.04 9.72 -7.18
N LEU A 193 -3.16 9.03 -6.04
CA LEU A 193 -4.44 8.68 -5.43
C LEU A 193 -5.27 9.94 -5.12
N LEU A 194 -4.65 10.94 -4.47
CA LEU A 194 -5.30 12.20 -4.14
C LEU A 194 -5.74 12.96 -5.39
N ARG A 195 -4.91 12.99 -6.45
CA ARG A 195 -5.30 13.57 -7.75
C ARG A 195 -6.51 12.86 -8.34
N GLY A 196 -6.54 11.52 -8.30
CA GLY A 196 -7.68 10.73 -8.73
C GLY A 196 -8.95 11.02 -7.93
N LEU A 197 -8.85 11.22 -6.61
CA LEU A 197 -9.99 11.61 -5.77
C LEU A 197 -10.53 13.00 -6.13
N VAL A 198 -9.65 13.96 -6.43
CA VAL A 198 -10.06 15.27 -6.95
C VAL A 198 -10.79 15.13 -8.29
N ASP A 199 -10.33 14.25 -9.17
CA ASP A 199 -11.01 13.99 -10.44
C ASP A 199 -12.41 13.40 -10.23
N VAL A 200 -12.59 12.47 -9.29
CA VAL A 200 -13.90 11.94 -8.89
C VAL A 200 -14.79 13.06 -8.38
N HIS A 201 -14.29 13.91 -7.47
CA HIS A 201 -15.03 15.06 -6.97
C HIS A 201 -15.48 16.01 -8.10
N ARG A 202 -14.58 16.32 -9.05
CA ARG A 202 -14.88 17.17 -10.21
C ARG A 202 -15.87 16.51 -11.18
N ARG A 203 -15.86 15.19 -11.35
CA ARG A 203 -16.82 14.46 -12.20
C ARG A 203 -18.21 14.50 -11.56
N LEU A 204 -18.31 14.20 -10.27
CA LEU A 204 -19.58 14.24 -9.56
C LEU A 204 -20.17 15.66 -9.54
N SER A 205 -19.36 16.69 -9.24
CA SER A 205 -19.82 18.08 -9.25
C SER A 205 -20.31 18.52 -10.65
N ARG A 206 -19.66 18.05 -11.73
CA ARG A 206 -20.14 18.31 -13.10
C ARG A 206 -21.44 17.57 -13.40
N ALA A 207 -21.58 16.33 -12.96
CA ALA A 207 -22.81 15.55 -13.12
C ALA A 207 -23.96 16.18 -12.34
N ALA A 208 -23.74 16.57 -11.08
CA ALA A 208 -24.72 17.22 -10.20
C ALA A 208 -25.28 18.52 -10.77
N ASN A 209 -24.44 19.29 -11.48
CA ASN A 209 -24.84 20.55 -12.12
C ASN A 209 -25.51 20.38 -13.50
N ARG A 210 -25.70 19.15 -13.98
CA ARG A 210 -26.36 18.89 -15.26
C ARG A 210 -27.87 18.97 -15.09
N GLU A 211 -28.51 19.85 -15.86
CA GLU A 211 -29.97 19.92 -15.93
C GLU A 211 -30.56 18.56 -16.35
N GLY A 212 -31.60 18.13 -15.63
CA GLY A 212 -32.25 16.84 -15.90
C GLY A 212 -31.49 15.60 -15.41
N LEU A 213 -30.44 15.73 -14.58
CA LEU A 213 -29.73 14.58 -14.01
C LEU A 213 -30.69 13.58 -13.34
N THR A 214 -31.65 14.07 -12.55
CA THR A 214 -32.62 13.20 -11.86
C THR A 214 -33.49 12.39 -12.81
N GLU A 215 -33.79 12.94 -13.99
CA GLU A 215 -34.51 12.22 -15.03
C GLU A 215 -33.57 11.25 -15.77
N ALA A 216 -32.35 11.67 -16.11
CA ALA A 216 -31.34 10.82 -16.71
C ALA A 216 -31.02 9.58 -15.84
N LEU A 217 -30.87 9.74 -14.52
CA LEU A 217 -30.63 8.66 -13.56
C LEU A 217 -31.80 7.65 -13.46
N ARG A 218 -33.02 8.05 -13.87
CA ARG A 218 -34.18 7.14 -13.89
C ARG A 218 -34.21 6.27 -15.14
N TRP A 219 -33.64 6.76 -16.23
CA TRP A 219 -33.71 6.12 -17.55
C TRP A 219 -32.40 5.41 -17.92
N ASP A 220 -31.27 5.82 -17.33
CA ASP A 220 -29.94 5.28 -17.58
C ASP A 220 -29.37 4.61 -16.33
N GLU A 221 -29.43 3.29 -16.31
CA GLU A 221 -28.93 2.45 -15.21
C GLU A 221 -27.41 2.54 -15.07
N GLY A 222 -26.67 2.59 -16.18
CA GLY A 222 -25.21 2.67 -16.15
C GLY A 222 -24.73 3.99 -15.56
N LEU A 223 -25.38 5.10 -15.91
CA LEU A 223 -25.11 6.39 -15.30
C LEU A 223 -25.42 6.40 -13.80
N ARG A 224 -26.47 5.70 -13.38
CA ARG A 224 -26.82 5.58 -11.96
C ARG A 224 -25.75 4.84 -11.19
N GLU A 225 -25.32 3.67 -11.66
CA GLU A 225 -24.25 2.89 -11.04
C GLU A 225 -22.95 3.72 -10.93
N GLU A 226 -22.55 4.41 -12.00
CA GLU A 226 -21.33 5.24 -12.01
C GLU A 226 -21.40 6.39 -10.97
N VAL A 227 -22.55 7.06 -10.88
CA VAL A 227 -22.75 8.14 -9.89
C VAL A 227 -22.78 7.58 -8.46
N GLU A 228 -23.41 6.43 -8.23
CA GLU A 228 -23.42 5.76 -6.92
C GLU A 228 -22.01 5.36 -6.48
N GLU A 229 -21.16 4.87 -7.40
CA GLU A 229 -19.75 4.58 -7.12
C GLU A 229 -18.99 5.84 -6.71
N TRP A 230 -19.14 6.95 -7.44
CA TRP A 230 -18.50 8.22 -7.08
C TRP A 230 -18.95 8.74 -5.71
N VAL A 231 -20.25 8.66 -5.42
CA VAL A 231 -20.81 9.05 -4.13
C VAL A 231 -20.27 8.16 -3.01
N ALA A 232 -20.14 6.85 -3.24
CA ALA A 232 -19.56 5.93 -2.26
C ALA A 232 -18.09 6.26 -1.94
N VAL A 233 -17.32 6.64 -2.95
CA VAL A 233 -15.92 7.10 -2.76
C VAL A 233 -15.86 8.39 -1.94
N LEU A 234 -16.65 9.41 -2.28
CA LEU A 234 -16.64 10.67 -1.54
C LEU A 234 -17.16 10.53 -0.11
N ARG A 235 -18.18 9.71 0.12
CA ARG A 235 -18.66 9.41 1.48
C ARG A 235 -17.57 8.75 2.33
N TRP A 236 -16.75 7.90 1.73
CA TRP A 236 -15.59 7.34 2.44
C TRP A 236 -14.54 8.42 2.73
N VAL A 237 -14.27 9.34 1.79
CA VAL A 237 -13.33 10.45 2.00
C VAL A 237 -13.75 11.33 3.19
N GLU A 238 -15.04 11.65 3.31
CA GLU A 238 -15.60 12.42 4.44
C GLU A 238 -15.50 11.66 5.78
N GLY A 239 -15.53 10.33 5.74
CA GLY A 239 -15.47 9.48 6.94
C GLY A 239 -14.05 9.14 7.43
N GLU A 240 -13.01 9.52 6.69
CA GLU A 240 -11.62 9.17 7.00
C GLU A 240 -10.84 10.38 7.53
N ASP A 241 -10.30 10.25 8.74
CA ASP A 241 -9.63 11.35 9.45
C ASP A 241 -8.50 11.99 8.62
N GLY A 242 -8.64 13.29 8.35
CA GLY A 242 -7.65 14.11 7.66
C GLY A 242 -7.47 13.81 6.17
N LEU A 243 -8.26 12.90 5.58
CA LEU A 243 -8.22 12.63 4.13
C LEU A 243 -8.91 13.75 3.36
N GLU A 244 -10.08 14.22 3.83
CA GLU A 244 -10.82 15.32 3.21
C GLU A 244 -9.96 16.59 3.09
N GLU A 245 -9.26 16.98 4.16
CA GLU A 245 -8.36 18.14 4.17
C GLU A 245 -7.27 18.00 3.09
N LYS A 246 -6.66 16.82 2.96
CA LYS A 246 -5.63 16.57 1.93
C LYS A 246 -6.19 16.59 0.52
N VAL A 247 -7.42 16.13 0.31
CA VAL A 247 -8.10 16.21 -1.00
C VAL A 247 -8.38 17.68 -1.34
N ASN A 248 -8.84 18.48 -0.38
CA ASN A 248 -9.04 19.92 -0.55
C ASN A 248 -7.74 20.66 -0.87
N ASP A 249 -6.66 20.36 -0.15
CA ASP A 249 -5.32 20.91 -0.43
C ASP A 249 -4.84 20.56 -1.85
N MET A 250 -5.04 19.31 -2.28
CA MET A 250 -4.71 18.87 -3.62
C MET A 250 -5.57 19.58 -4.68
N LEU A 251 -6.85 19.80 -4.42
CA LEU A 251 -7.73 20.55 -5.31
C LEU A 251 -7.23 21.99 -5.51
N VAL A 252 -6.87 22.68 -4.42
CA VAL A 252 -6.28 24.03 -4.47
C VAL A 252 -4.95 24.03 -5.24
N MET A 253 -4.12 23.00 -5.03
CA MET A 253 -2.85 22.85 -5.74
C MET A 253 -3.08 22.70 -7.25
N ILE A 254 -3.97 21.80 -7.67
CA ILE A 254 -4.29 21.56 -9.09
C ILE A 254 -4.85 22.83 -9.74
N GLU A 255 -5.78 23.53 -9.07
CA GLU A 255 -6.31 24.79 -9.60
C GLU A 255 -5.23 25.87 -9.78
N ARG A 256 -4.26 25.92 -8.87
CA ARG A 256 -3.09 26.79 -9.04
C ARG A 256 -2.26 26.33 -10.24
N GLU A 257 -1.89 25.05 -10.34
CA GLU A 257 -1.14 24.49 -11.47
C GLU A 257 -1.81 24.80 -12.81
N GLU A 258 -3.13 24.62 -12.92
CA GLU A 258 -3.93 24.93 -14.12
C GLU A 258 -3.89 26.43 -14.47
N LYS A 259 -4.03 27.32 -13.47
CA LYS A 259 -3.91 28.78 -13.67
C LYS A 259 -2.51 29.16 -14.15
N TRP A 260 -1.45 28.56 -13.61
CA TRP A 260 -0.07 28.80 -14.01
C TRP A 260 0.20 28.27 -15.43
N ALA A 261 -0.22 27.05 -15.74
CA ALA A 261 -0.09 26.44 -17.06
C ALA A 261 -0.82 27.26 -18.14
N GLY A 262 -2.03 27.76 -17.84
CA GLY A 262 -2.78 28.64 -18.73
C GLY A 262 -2.07 29.96 -19.04
N ARG A 263 -1.37 30.55 -18.07
CA ARG A 263 -0.55 31.76 -18.30
C ARG A 263 0.67 31.48 -19.17
N LEU A 264 1.35 30.37 -18.95
CA LEU A 264 2.51 29.94 -19.74
C LEU A 264 2.13 29.57 -21.19
N GLY A 265 1.00 28.89 -21.38
CA GLY A 265 0.47 28.56 -22.71
C GLY A 265 0.11 29.81 -23.53
N ARG A 266 -0.51 30.81 -22.89
CA ARG A 266 -0.74 32.13 -23.51
C ARG A 266 0.57 32.84 -23.84
N GLY A 267 1.58 32.72 -22.98
CA GLY A 267 2.92 33.25 -23.23
C GLY A 267 3.60 32.63 -24.46
N LYS A 268 3.55 31.30 -24.61
CA LYS A 268 4.10 30.61 -25.80
C LYS A 268 3.36 30.97 -27.09
N SER A 269 2.03 30.98 -27.05
CA SER A 269 1.21 31.38 -28.20
C SER A 269 1.46 32.84 -28.62
N ALA A 270 1.64 33.75 -27.65
CA ALA A 270 1.99 35.14 -27.93
C ALA A 270 3.41 35.30 -28.54
N VAL A 271 4.35 34.45 -28.14
CA VAL A 271 5.72 34.43 -28.70
C VAL A 271 5.72 33.85 -30.12
N GLU A 272 4.97 32.78 -30.38
CA GLU A 272 4.82 32.19 -31.71
C GLU A 272 4.10 33.14 -32.68
N GLY A 273 3.01 33.80 -32.25
CA GLY A 273 2.31 34.79 -33.06
C GLY A 273 3.16 36.04 -33.38
N ARG A 274 4.10 36.40 -32.49
CA ARG A 274 5.04 37.51 -32.74
C ARG A 274 6.17 37.10 -33.68
N LYS A 275 6.60 35.83 -33.64
CA LYS A 275 7.60 35.26 -34.55
C LYS A 275 7.05 35.14 -35.98
N SER A 276 5.80 34.67 -36.14
CA SER A 276 5.14 34.62 -37.45
C SER A 276 4.89 36.01 -38.02
N ALA A 277 4.51 36.99 -37.19
CA ALA A 277 4.33 38.37 -37.62
C ALA A 277 5.65 39.04 -38.07
N LEU A 278 6.77 38.66 -37.46
CA LEU A 278 8.10 39.12 -37.89
C LEU A 278 8.53 38.45 -39.21
N GLU A 279 8.25 37.17 -39.41
CA GLU A 279 8.55 36.48 -40.68
C GLU A 279 7.76 37.05 -41.86
N THR A 280 6.50 37.48 -41.67
CA THR A 280 5.71 38.14 -42.73
C THR A 280 6.12 39.58 -43.08
N VAL A 281 7.00 40.21 -42.30
CA VAL A 281 7.50 41.57 -42.57
C VAL A 281 8.79 41.54 -43.41
N TYR A 282 9.40 40.36 -43.58
CA TYR A 282 10.62 40.15 -44.37
C TYR A 282 10.39 39.51 -45.74
N GLU A 283 9.13 39.29 -46.15
CA GLU A 283 8.73 38.96 -47.54
C GLU A 283 8.24 40.21 -48.29
#